data_AF-A0A0D7BE73-F1
#
_entry.id   AF-A0A0D7BE73-F1
#
_cell.length_a   1.000
_cell.length_b   1.000
_cell.length_c   1.000
_cell.angle_alpha   90.00
_cell.angle_beta   90.00
_cell.angle_gamma   90.00
#
_symmetry.space_group_name_H-M   'P 1'
#
loop_
_entity.id
_entity.type
_entity.pdbx_description
1 polymer ?
#
loop_
_entity_poly.entity_id
_entity_poly.type
_entity_poly.pdbx_seq_one_letter_code
_entity_poly.pdbx_strand_id
1 'polypeptide(L)'
;MHLHPDVLPTICDVLNFTSPKSDEPQCHLAPIATWADRWKYRMRWSAPLHYVGAIADHPSQLCLFPGAKGWENDKINVLSGIRNTSDLVEEFVSAQESGLGGDHDTANEALKFLVHFIGDLHQPLHLTGRDRGGNSVKVAFDGRSTNLHSVWDSTLIAKSLRTIPSNYSRPLPLPKVEFNLRQTIYDPYIRRIVWQGILGKWNNELDDWLSCPSPEAAEDPIVPSALTYLPNFALQMWQWLSPAPPQKTDDAIICPYAWAKDIHPLNCDIIWPKALDEEPYKSSRLDGRSEHHHDHATVEEDLAVLDDLPADARPPSKYLELDTPEYAGVIHDEWIIEKMLAQGGLRLAGVLNYLFAPQADGTTRALSLYSIGH
;
A
#
# COMPACT_ATOMS: atom_id res chain seq x y z
N MET A 1 -3.66 17.15 -2.62
CA MET A 1 -2.64 18.15 -3.02
C MET A 1 -2.07 17.95 -4.42
N HIS A 2 -1.78 16.71 -4.87
CA HIS A 2 -1.24 16.44 -6.22
C HIS A 2 -2.30 16.14 -7.29
N LEU A 3 -3.59 16.32 -6.97
CA LEU A 3 -4.67 16.16 -7.93
C LEU A 3 -4.79 17.39 -8.82
N HIS A 4 -5.14 17.19 -10.08
CA HIS A 4 -5.55 18.27 -10.98
C HIS A 4 -6.74 19.03 -10.34
N PRO A 5 -6.83 20.37 -10.49
CA PRO A 5 -7.88 21.17 -9.86
C PRO A 5 -9.31 20.69 -10.15
N ASP A 6 -9.54 20.13 -11.35
CA ASP A 6 -10.85 19.63 -11.77
C ASP A 6 -11.17 18.21 -11.27
N VAL A 7 -10.16 17.47 -10.81
CA VAL A 7 -10.33 16.05 -10.41
C VAL A 7 -11.02 15.93 -9.06
N LEU A 8 -10.59 16.72 -8.07
CA LEU A 8 -11.15 16.61 -6.71
C LEU A 8 -12.66 16.91 -6.71
N PRO A 9 -13.18 18.01 -7.29
CA PRO A 9 -14.63 18.25 -7.33
C PRO A 9 -15.44 17.09 -7.92
N THR A 10 -14.98 16.49 -9.02
CA THR A 10 -15.63 15.34 -9.66
C THR A 10 -15.65 14.12 -8.74
N ILE A 11 -14.53 13.81 -8.10
CA ILE A 11 -14.46 12.73 -7.11
C ILE A 11 -15.46 12.97 -5.97
N CYS A 12 -15.61 14.20 -5.51
CA CYS A 12 -16.49 14.53 -4.39
C CYS A 12 -17.97 14.38 -4.73
N ASP A 13 -18.33 14.68 -5.98
CA ASP A 13 -19.66 14.40 -6.53
C ASP A 13 -19.95 12.90 -6.50
N VAL A 14 -18.99 12.07 -6.98
CA VAL A 14 -19.08 10.61 -6.90
C VAL A 14 -19.21 10.12 -5.46
N LEU A 15 -18.41 10.67 -4.55
CA LEU A 15 -18.40 10.26 -3.14
C LEU A 15 -19.64 10.73 -2.36
N ASN A 16 -20.39 11.69 -2.89
CA ASN A 16 -21.47 12.40 -2.20
C ASN A 16 -21.04 12.83 -0.78
N PHE A 17 -19.82 13.35 -0.67
CA PHE A 17 -19.20 13.74 0.58
C PHE A 17 -18.84 15.22 0.56
N THR A 18 -19.36 15.97 1.53
CA THR A 18 -18.94 17.34 1.81
C THR A 18 -18.47 17.46 3.25
N SER A 19 -17.36 18.17 3.47
CA SER A 19 -16.90 18.48 4.82
C SER A 19 -17.91 19.38 5.53
N PRO A 20 -18.24 19.10 6.81
CA PRO A 20 -19.11 19.96 7.60
C PRO A 20 -18.43 21.27 8.06
N LYS A 21 -17.13 21.45 7.80
CA LYS A 21 -16.34 22.61 8.26
C LYS A 21 -16.07 23.58 7.09
N SER A 22 -16.30 24.87 7.29
CA SER A 22 -16.15 25.91 6.25
C SER A 22 -14.70 26.35 6.03
N ASP A 23 -13.80 26.05 6.97
CA ASP A 23 -12.39 26.47 6.99
C ASP A 23 -11.41 25.39 6.51
N GLU A 24 -11.92 24.23 6.07
CA GLU A 24 -11.14 23.19 5.39
C GLU A 24 -11.72 22.94 3.98
N PRO A 25 -10.99 22.26 3.09
CA PRO A 25 -11.52 21.89 1.79
C PRO A 25 -12.85 21.16 1.95
N GLN A 26 -13.84 21.55 1.14
CA GLN A 26 -15.19 20.99 1.19
C GLN A 26 -15.23 19.49 0.88
N CYS A 27 -14.11 18.87 0.52
CA CYS A 27 -14.01 17.44 0.29
C CYS A 27 -12.58 16.93 0.49
N HIS A 28 -12.47 15.69 0.97
CA HIS A 28 -11.22 15.00 1.27
C HIS A 28 -11.36 13.50 1.05
N LEU A 29 -10.28 12.84 0.62
CA LEU A 29 -10.23 11.37 0.52
C LEU A 29 -9.88 10.70 1.85
N ALA A 30 -9.18 11.40 2.75
CA ALA A 30 -8.73 10.81 4.02
C ALA A 30 -9.84 10.12 4.85
N PRO A 31 -11.07 10.67 4.99
CA PRO A 31 -12.14 10.02 5.76
C PRO A 31 -12.61 8.66 5.19
N ILE A 32 -12.47 8.46 3.88
CA ILE A 32 -12.87 7.22 3.21
C ILE A 32 -11.73 6.20 3.11
N ALA A 33 -10.48 6.63 3.32
CA ALA A 33 -9.30 5.78 3.13
C ALA A 33 -9.29 4.54 4.04
N THR A 34 -10.00 4.53 5.16
CA THR A 34 -10.15 3.36 6.06
C THR A 34 -11.49 2.63 5.91
N TRP A 35 -12.29 2.98 4.90
CA TRP A 35 -13.62 2.41 4.72
C TRP A 35 -13.56 0.91 4.42
N ALA A 36 -12.71 0.46 3.51
CA ALA A 36 -12.65 -0.95 3.09
C ALA A 36 -12.36 -1.88 4.29
N ASP A 37 -11.40 -1.51 5.14
CA ASP A 37 -11.08 -2.22 6.37
C ASP A 37 -12.25 -2.36 7.34
N ARG A 38 -13.05 -1.30 7.52
CA ARG A 38 -14.24 -1.34 8.39
C ARG A 38 -15.33 -2.24 7.82
N TRP A 39 -15.40 -2.35 6.49
CA TRP A 39 -16.48 -3.04 5.79
C TRP A 39 -16.14 -4.49 5.41
N LYS A 40 -14.87 -4.90 5.38
CA LYS A 40 -14.45 -6.29 5.03
C LYS A 40 -15.11 -7.37 5.89
N TYR A 41 -15.53 -7.07 7.11
CA TYR A 41 -16.28 -8.02 7.96
C TYR A 41 -17.72 -8.24 7.53
N ARG A 42 -18.33 -7.23 6.89
CA ARG A 42 -19.68 -7.29 6.29
C ARG A 42 -19.60 -7.79 4.86
N MET A 43 -18.58 -7.36 4.12
CA MET A 43 -18.25 -7.76 2.76
C MET A 43 -17.11 -8.78 2.79
N ARG A 44 -17.32 -9.96 3.38
CA ARG A 44 -16.24 -10.95 3.59
C ARG A 44 -15.51 -11.37 2.32
N TRP A 45 -16.17 -11.24 1.17
CA TRP A 45 -15.57 -11.48 -0.14
C TRP A 45 -14.43 -10.50 -0.47
N SER A 46 -14.41 -9.31 0.14
CA SER A 46 -13.40 -8.28 -0.12
C SER A 46 -12.14 -8.47 0.71
N ALA A 47 -12.17 -9.28 1.78
CA ALA A 47 -11.02 -9.43 2.68
C ALA A 47 -9.71 -9.88 1.97
N PRO A 48 -9.74 -10.82 1.00
CA PRO A 48 -8.53 -11.18 0.25
C PRO A 48 -8.02 -10.07 -0.68
N LEU A 49 -8.81 -9.04 -0.99
CA LEU A 49 -8.40 -7.93 -1.86
C LEU A 49 -7.44 -6.94 -1.17
N HIS A 50 -7.13 -7.13 0.11
CA HIS A 50 -6.20 -6.28 0.85
C HIS A 50 -4.75 -6.76 0.73
N TYR A 51 -4.48 -7.95 0.20
CA TYR A 51 -3.12 -8.50 0.16
C TYR A 51 -2.90 -9.43 -1.04
N VAL A 52 -1.65 -9.80 -1.28
CA VAL A 52 -1.23 -10.84 -2.21
C VAL A 52 -0.07 -11.63 -1.59
N GLY A 53 -0.08 -12.95 -1.75
CA GLY A 53 0.96 -13.84 -1.23
C GLY A 53 1.40 -14.83 -2.30
N ALA A 54 2.72 -14.95 -2.50
CA ALA A 54 3.28 -15.89 -3.47
C ALA A 54 3.48 -17.27 -2.85
N ILE A 55 3.24 -18.32 -3.64
CA ILE A 55 3.42 -19.69 -3.16
C ILE A 55 4.92 -19.97 -2.95
N ALA A 56 5.24 -20.50 -1.78
CA ALA A 56 6.61 -20.82 -1.33
C ALA A 56 7.51 -19.59 -1.07
N ASP A 57 6.93 -18.38 -1.03
CA ASP A 57 7.59 -17.22 -0.45
C ASP A 57 7.86 -17.44 1.05
N HIS A 58 9.08 -17.15 1.50
CA HIS A 58 9.48 -17.32 2.89
C HIS A 58 10.53 -16.28 3.34
N PRO A 59 10.16 -14.99 3.42
CA PRO A 59 11.09 -13.94 3.83
C PRO A 59 11.48 -14.10 5.30
N SER A 60 12.74 -13.99 5.72
CA SER A 60 13.82 -13.37 4.96
C SER A 60 14.71 -14.31 4.14
N GLN A 61 14.41 -15.60 4.11
CA GLN A 61 15.30 -16.59 3.47
C GLN A 61 15.12 -16.62 1.96
N LEU A 62 13.89 -16.43 1.50
CA LEU A 62 13.52 -16.51 0.11
C LEU A 62 12.36 -15.55 -0.16
N CYS A 63 12.57 -14.57 -1.02
CA CYS A 63 11.53 -13.63 -1.48
C CYS A 63 11.13 -13.99 -2.91
N LEU A 64 9.95 -14.61 -3.07
CA LEU A 64 9.38 -14.96 -4.36
C LEU A 64 8.18 -14.06 -4.67
N PHE A 65 8.16 -13.47 -5.86
CA PHE A 65 7.05 -12.61 -6.28
C PHE A 65 6.85 -12.68 -7.81
N PRO A 66 5.90 -13.49 -8.34
CA PRO A 66 5.11 -14.52 -7.67
C PRO A 66 5.85 -15.87 -7.51
N GLY A 67 7.08 -15.97 -8.00
CA GLY A 67 7.81 -17.24 -8.12
C GLY A 67 7.19 -18.21 -9.14
N ALA A 68 7.79 -19.39 -9.27
CA ALA A 68 7.37 -20.37 -10.28
C ALA A 68 5.99 -20.99 -10.02
N LYS A 69 5.48 -20.92 -8.79
CA LYS A 69 4.21 -21.54 -8.42
C LYS A 69 3.03 -20.56 -8.47
N GLY A 70 3.27 -19.27 -8.72
CA GLY A 70 2.22 -18.27 -8.77
C GLY A 70 1.75 -17.80 -7.39
N TRP A 71 0.56 -17.22 -7.36
CA TRP A 71 -0.07 -16.68 -6.14
C TRP A 71 -0.84 -17.75 -5.36
N GLU A 72 -0.93 -17.59 -4.03
CA GLU A 72 -1.84 -18.39 -3.20
C GLU A 72 -3.31 -18.19 -3.61
N ASN A 73 -3.65 -16.96 -4.02
CA ASN A 73 -4.92 -16.62 -4.66
C ASN A 73 -4.64 -15.80 -5.91
N ASP A 74 -4.76 -16.45 -7.07
CA ASP A 74 -4.41 -15.90 -8.39
C ASP A 74 -5.53 -15.08 -9.03
N LYS A 75 -6.71 -15.00 -8.40
CA LYS A 75 -7.89 -14.29 -8.94
C LYS A 75 -8.36 -13.14 -8.07
N ILE A 76 -8.27 -13.29 -6.75
CA ILE A 76 -8.79 -12.33 -5.78
C ILE A 76 -7.68 -11.96 -4.81
N ASN A 77 -6.99 -10.88 -5.14
CA ASN A 77 -5.90 -10.29 -4.37
C ASN A 77 -5.85 -8.77 -4.62
N VAL A 78 -4.98 -8.06 -3.90
CA VAL A 78 -4.85 -6.59 -4.02
C VAL A 78 -4.53 -6.11 -5.43
N LEU A 79 -3.74 -6.85 -6.21
CA LEU A 79 -3.38 -6.50 -7.60
C LEU A 79 -4.64 -6.47 -8.48
N SER A 80 -5.45 -7.53 -8.38
CA SER A 80 -6.73 -7.63 -9.08
C SER A 80 -7.77 -6.62 -8.57
N GLY A 81 -7.74 -6.31 -7.27
CA GLY A 81 -8.60 -5.30 -6.66
C GLY A 81 -8.36 -3.91 -7.25
N ILE A 82 -7.09 -3.51 -7.38
CA ILE A 82 -6.71 -2.24 -8.01
C ILE A 82 -7.15 -2.19 -9.47
N ARG A 83 -6.88 -3.26 -10.25
CA ARG A 83 -7.28 -3.32 -11.66
C ARG A 83 -8.79 -3.19 -11.83
N ASN A 84 -9.55 -4.06 -11.16
CA ASN A 84 -11.01 -4.11 -11.29
C ASN A 84 -11.68 -2.79 -10.84
N THR A 85 -11.21 -2.20 -9.74
CA THR A 85 -11.77 -0.93 -9.26
C THR A 85 -11.40 0.24 -10.17
N SER A 86 -10.20 0.24 -10.75
CA SER A 86 -9.81 1.22 -11.78
C SER A 86 -10.68 1.09 -13.03
N ASP A 87 -10.94 -0.14 -13.50
CA ASP A 87 -11.82 -0.41 -14.65
C ASP A 87 -13.24 0.12 -14.43
N LEU A 88 -13.83 -0.15 -13.26
CA LEU A 88 -15.17 0.32 -12.91
C LEU A 88 -15.26 1.85 -12.87
N VAL A 89 -14.21 2.52 -12.38
CA VAL A 89 -14.16 3.98 -12.35
C VAL A 89 -13.97 4.54 -13.77
N GLU A 90 -13.13 3.93 -14.60
CA GLU A 90 -12.93 4.35 -16.00
C GLU A 90 -14.21 4.17 -16.83
N GLU A 91 -14.95 3.08 -16.62
CA GLU A 91 -16.27 2.86 -17.24
C GLU A 91 -17.26 3.94 -16.83
N PHE A 92 -17.32 4.28 -15.54
CA PHE A 92 -18.17 5.36 -15.03
C PHE A 92 -17.85 6.69 -15.69
N VAL A 93 -16.57 7.08 -15.76
CA VAL A 93 -16.15 8.35 -16.37
C VAL A 93 -16.49 8.36 -17.87
N SER A 94 -16.23 7.26 -18.58
CA SER A 94 -16.55 7.14 -20.01
C SER A 94 -18.05 7.28 -20.28
N ALA A 95 -18.90 6.72 -19.41
CA ALA A 95 -20.35 6.83 -19.51
C ALA A 95 -20.85 8.26 -19.24
N GLN A 96 -20.23 8.98 -18.31
CA GLN A 96 -20.49 10.40 -18.05
C GLN A 96 -20.11 11.26 -19.25
N GLU A 97 -18.90 11.09 -19.81
CA GLU A 97 -18.44 11.82 -21.00
C GLU A 97 -19.32 11.57 -22.22
N SER A 98 -19.89 10.36 -22.35
CA SER A 98 -20.80 9.98 -23.44
C SER A 98 -22.25 10.47 -23.24
N GLY A 99 -22.55 11.14 -22.11
CA GLY A 99 -23.90 11.61 -21.78
C GLY A 99 -24.90 10.50 -21.46
N LEU A 100 -24.44 9.27 -21.23
CA LEU A 100 -25.28 8.12 -20.88
C LEU A 100 -25.63 8.09 -19.39
N GLY A 101 -24.84 8.80 -18.57
CA GLY A 101 -24.91 8.75 -17.10
C GLY A 101 -24.24 7.48 -16.57
N GLY A 102 -23.40 7.62 -15.55
CA GLY A 102 -22.73 6.50 -14.91
C GLY A 102 -23.44 6.05 -13.63
N ASP A 103 -23.20 4.81 -13.20
CA ASP A 103 -23.66 4.32 -11.89
C ASP A 103 -22.79 4.90 -10.77
N HIS A 104 -23.30 5.96 -10.12
CA HIS A 104 -22.61 6.66 -9.03
C HIS A 104 -22.39 5.77 -7.82
N ASP A 105 -23.29 4.83 -7.50
CA ASP A 105 -23.13 3.97 -6.32
C ASP A 105 -21.99 2.97 -6.53
N THR A 106 -21.94 2.34 -7.70
CA THR A 106 -20.81 1.46 -8.08
C THR A 106 -19.49 2.24 -8.13
N ALA A 107 -19.46 3.43 -8.73
CA ALA A 107 -18.26 4.25 -8.79
C ALA A 107 -17.78 4.71 -7.40
N ASN A 108 -18.71 5.05 -6.50
CA ASN A 108 -18.43 5.46 -5.12
C ASN A 108 -17.76 4.31 -4.35
N GLU A 109 -18.32 3.10 -4.42
CA GLU A 109 -17.74 1.93 -3.77
C GLU A 109 -16.38 1.55 -4.38
N ALA A 110 -16.29 1.51 -5.72
CA ALA A 110 -15.04 1.22 -6.42
C ALA A 110 -13.93 2.21 -6.06
N LEU A 111 -14.25 3.50 -5.99
CA LEU A 111 -13.29 4.54 -5.61
C LEU A 111 -12.81 4.38 -4.16
N LYS A 112 -13.71 4.06 -3.22
CA LYS A 112 -13.33 3.79 -1.82
C LYS A 112 -12.38 2.61 -1.69
N PHE A 113 -12.63 1.55 -2.44
CA PHE A 113 -11.73 0.41 -2.52
C PHE A 113 -10.40 0.78 -3.18
N LEU A 114 -10.41 1.49 -4.32
CA LEU A 114 -9.20 1.91 -5.03
C LEU A 114 -8.27 2.76 -4.14
N VAL A 115 -8.83 3.75 -3.42
CA VAL A 115 -8.07 4.58 -2.46
C VAL A 115 -7.39 3.71 -1.41
N HIS A 116 -8.10 2.72 -0.87
CA HIS A 116 -7.57 1.85 0.18
C HIS A 116 -6.53 0.86 -0.36
N PHE A 117 -6.83 0.16 -1.45
CA PHE A 117 -5.97 -0.88 -2.02
C PHE A 117 -4.64 -0.35 -2.52
N ILE A 118 -4.60 0.88 -3.07
CA ILE A 118 -3.31 1.50 -3.41
C ILE A 118 -2.48 1.77 -2.13
N GLY A 119 -3.12 2.09 -1.00
CA GLY A 119 -2.44 2.17 0.29
C GLY A 119 -1.87 0.81 0.73
N ASP A 120 -2.72 -0.22 0.77
CA ASP A 120 -2.36 -1.60 1.15
C ASP A 120 -1.22 -2.16 0.28
N LEU A 121 -1.23 -1.90 -1.03
CA LEU A 121 -0.16 -2.32 -1.96
C LEU A 121 1.22 -1.83 -1.51
N HIS A 122 1.30 -0.69 -0.84
CA HIS A 122 2.55 -0.09 -0.38
C HIS A 122 2.94 -0.53 1.05
N GLN A 123 2.16 -1.42 1.67
CA GLN A 123 2.52 -2.09 2.91
C GLN A 123 3.18 -3.44 2.54
N PRO A 124 4.48 -3.63 2.75
CA PRO A 124 5.17 -4.82 2.22
C PRO A 124 4.72 -6.16 2.82
N LEU A 125 4.25 -6.20 4.07
CA LEU A 125 3.64 -7.38 4.68
C LEU A 125 2.27 -7.74 4.08
N HIS A 126 1.64 -6.83 3.31
CA HIS A 126 0.50 -7.16 2.46
C HIS A 126 0.94 -7.83 1.15
N LEU A 127 2.24 -7.90 0.87
CA LEU A 127 2.84 -8.52 -0.32
C LEU A 127 3.55 -9.86 -0.02
N THR A 128 3.21 -10.52 1.09
CA THR A 128 3.71 -11.85 1.46
C THR A 128 2.62 -12.71 2.09
N GLY A 129 2.64 -14.02 1.78
CA GLY A 129 1.76 -15.01 2.42
C GLY A 129 2.31 -15.52 3.76
N ARG A 130 3.59 -15.27 4.06
CA ARG A 130 4.28 -15.85 5.22
C ARG A 130 3.58 -15.47 6.52
N ASP A 131 3.18 -16.48 7.29
CA ASP A 131 2.53 -16.34 8.60
C ASP A 131 1.35 -15.34 8.58
N ARG A 132 0.57 -15.32 7.49
CA ARG A 132 -0.54 -14.38 7.25
C ARG A 132 -0.08 -12.92 7.21
N GLY A 133 0.99 -12.65 6.45
CA GLY A 133 1.59 -11.32 6.39
C GLY A 133 2.19 -10.88 7.73
N GLY A 134 2.72 -11.82 8.53
CA GLY A 134 3.25 -11.52 9.87
C GLY A 134 2.21 -11.37 10.99
N ASN A 135 0.90 -11.49 10.72
CA ASN A 135 -0.14 -11.44 11.76
C ASN A 135 0.03 -12.55 12.81
N SER A 136 0.52 -13.73 12.41
CA SER A 136 0.75 -14.85 13.33
C SER A 136 2.09 -14.77 14.09
N VAL A 137 2.88 -13.70 13.90
CA VAL A 137 4.23 -13.56 14.46
C VAL A 137 4.20 -12.57 15.62
N LYS A 138 4.30 -13.08 16.85
CA LYS A 138 4.35 -12.24 18.05
C LYS A 138 5.73 -11.63 18.23
N VAL A 139 5.75 -10.33 18.47
CA VAL A 139 6.95 -9.50 18.67
C VAL A 139 6.72 -8.56 19.84
N ALA A 140 7.79 -7.91 20.30
CA ALA A 140 7.71 -6.79 21.21
C ALA A 140 8.07 -5.49 20.50
N PHE A 141 7.39 -4.41 20.86
CA PHE A 141 7.74 -3.06 20.42
C PHE A 141 7.58 -2.11 21.60
N ASP A 142 8.63 -1.33 21.90
CA ASP A 142 8.68 -0.46 23.09
C ASP A 142 8.39 -1.27 24.38
N GLY A 143 8.83 -2.53 24.44
CA GLY A 143 8.56 -3.43 25.57
C GLY A 143 7.12 -3.96 25.66
N ARG A 144 6.25 -3.72 24.68
CA ARG A 144 4.87 -4.23 24.63
C ARG A 144 4.73 -5.37 23.64
N SER A 145 3.97 -6.40 24.01
CA SER A 145 3.61 -7.48 23.09
C SER A 145 2.66 -6.98 22.00
N THR A 146 2.99 -7.27 20.75
CA THR A 146 2.17 -7.02 19.56
C THR A 146 2.43 -8.13 18.53
N ASN A 147 2.07 -7.93 17.25
CA ASN A 147 2.47 -8.79 16.15
C ASN A 147 3.22 -7.99 15.06
N LEU A 148 4.00 -8.69 14.23
CA LEU A 148 4.84 -8.06 13.21
C LEU A 148 4.03 -7.21 12.22
N HIS A 149 2.83 -7.65 11.85
CA HIS A 149 1.95 -6.90 10.96
C HIS A 149 1.55 -5.55 11.54
N SER A 150 1.07 -5.53 12.78
CA SER A 150 0.68 -4.30 13.48
C SER A 150 1.84 -3.33 13.69
N VAL A 151 3.08 -3.84 13.87
CA VAL A 151 4.26 -2.98 13.94
C VAL A 151 4.40 -2.11 12.68
N TRP A 152 4.15 -2.69 11.50
CA TRP A 152 4.25 -1.99 10.22
C TRP A 152 2.99 -1.22 9.83
N ASP A 153 1.81 -1.73 10.13
CA ASP A 153 0.54 -1.04 9.86
C ASP A 153 0.40 0.25 10.67
N SER A 154 0.80 0.23 11.95
CA SER A 154 0.46 1.30 12.88
C SER A 154 1.59 1.71 13.83
N THR A 155 2.31 0.78 14.44
CA THR A 155 3.18 1.13 15.58
C THR A 155 4.40 1.96 15.19
N LEU A 156 5.04 1.67 14.05
CA LEU A 156 6.16 2.48 13.54
C LEU A 156 5.71 3.91 13.18
N ILE A 157 4.51 4.05 12.61
CA ILE A 157 3.93 5.36 12.27
C ILE A 157 3.62 6.14 13.55
N ALA A 158 3.00 5.47 14.54
CA ALA A 158 2.73 6.05 15.86
C ALA A 158 4.02 6.55 16.52
N LYS A 159 5.11 5.75 16.47
CA LYS A 159 6.41 6.19 16.95
C LYS A 159 6.90 7.44 16.24
N SER A 160 6.88 7.48 14.89
CA SER A 160 7.29 8.64 14.10
C SER A 160 6.47 9.90 14.43
N LEU A 161 5.18 9.76 14.72
CA LEU A 161 4.32 10.88 15.13
C LEU A 161 4.71 11.45 16.50
N ARG A 162 5.14 10.61 17.45
CA ARG A 162 5.61 11.04 18.79
C ARG A 162 6.98 11.72 18.74
N THR A 163 7.87 11.25 17.85
CA THR A 163 9.25 11.72 17.77
C THR A 163 9.48 12.81 16.73
N ILE A 164 8.41 13.29 16.09
CA ILE A 164 8.55 14.25 15.00
C ILE A 164 9.16 15.57 15.47
N PRO A 165 10.13 16.14 14.73
CA PRO A 165 10.72 17.42 15.08
C PRO A 165 9.69 18.56 15.17
N SER A 166 9.80 19.38 16.22
CA SER A 166 8.84 20.44 16.54
C SER A 166 8.73 21.56 15.49
N ASN A 167 9.69 21.66 14.57
CA ASN A 167 9.59 22.57 13.42
C ASN A 167 8.45 22.20 12.47
N TYR A 168 7.97 20.96 12.48
CA TYR A 168 6.81 20.52 11.70
C TYR A 168 5.47 20.74 12.40
N SER A 169 5.48 21.13 13.67
CA SER A 169 4.26 21.50 14.40
C SER A 169 3.68 22.85 13.95
N ARG A 170 4.38 23.59 13.08
CA ARG A 170 3.95 24.87 12.53
C ARG A 170 3.75 24.78 11.02
N PRO A 171 2.86 25.61 10.44
CA PRO A 171 2.68 25.67 8.99
C PRO A 171 3.98 25.94 8.24
N LEU A 172 4.19 25.22 7.14
CA LEU A 172 5.27 25.44 6.20
C LEU A 172 4.93 26.57 5.22
N PRO A 173 5.93 27.16 4.52
CA PRO A 173 5.70 28.11 3.44
C PRO A 173 5.19 27.40 2.17
N LEU A 174 4.20 26.52 2.30
CA LEU A 174 3.57 25.77 1.21
C LEU A 174 2.04 25.94 1.28
N PRO A 175 1.49 27.08 0.83
CA PRO A 175 0.08 27.42 1.04
C PRO A 175 -0.88 26.36 0.48
N LYS A 176 -0.56 25.77 -0.68
CA LYS A 176 -1.35 24.68 -1.27
C LYS A 176 -1.38 23.44 -0.39
N VAL A 177 -0.26 23.09 0.24
CA VAL A 177 -0.19 21.93 1.13
C VAL A 177 -0.96 22.22 2.41
N GLU A 178 -0.69 23.35 3.06
CA GLU A 178 -1.36 23.75 4.30
C GLU A 178 -2.88 23.87 4.14
N PHE A 179 -3.36 24.37 3.00
CA PHE A 179 -4.79 24.42 2.68
C PHE A 179 -5.44 23.03 2.63
N ASN A 180 -4.69 21.99 2.27
CA ASN A 180 -5.20 20.62 2.21
C ASN A 180 -5.05 19.84 3.53
N LEU A 181 -4.35 20.39 4.53
CA LEU A 181 -4.23 19.78 5.85
C LEU A 181 -5.51 19.96 6.67
N ARG A 182 -5.73 19.06 7.64
CA ARG A 182 -7.02 18.91 8.34
C ARG A 182 -6.94 19.20 9.83
N GLN A 183 -5.84 19.79 10.29
CA GLN A 183 -5.54 20.03 11.70
C GLN A 183 -5.57 18.72 12.51
N THR A 184 -5.02 17.65 11.94
CA THR A 184 -4.95 16.34 12.60
C THR A 184 -3.58 16.10 13.22
N ILE A 185 -3.47 15.05 14.04
CA ILE A 185 -2.19 14.58 14.59
C ILE A 185 -1.18 14.20 13.50
N TYR A 186 -1.64 13.90 12.28
CA TYR A 186 -0.81 13.53 11.14
C TYR A 186 -0.19 14.73 10.42
N ASP A 187 -0.72 15.94 10.62
CA ASP A 187 -0.30 17.12 9.86
C ASP A 187 1.21 17.39 9.95
N PRO A 188 1.88 17.32 11.12
CA PRO A 188 3.33 17.46 11.20
C PRO A 188 4.07 16.40 10.36
N TYR A 189 3.56 15.16 10.34
CA TYR A 189 4.18 14.06 9.62
C TYR A 189 4.02 14.20 8.11
N ILE A 190 2.83 14.60 7.66
CA ILE A 190 2.58 14.95 6.26
C ILE A 190 3.49 16.11 5.84
N ARG A 191 3.63 17.17 6.65
CA ARG A 191 4.56 18.27 6.38
C ARG A 191 5.99 17.79 6.21
N ARG A 192 6.47 16.91 7.09
CA ARG A 192 7.84 16.34 7.01
C ARG A 192 8.03 15.54 5.73
N ILE A 193 7.11 14.65 5.40
CA ILE A 193 7.15 13.81 4.20
C ILE A 193 7.16 14.69 2.93
N VAL A 194 6.28 15.68 2.86
CA VAL A 194 6.20 16.57 1.69
C VAL A 194 7.46 17.43 1.57
N TRP A 195 7.89 18.08 2.65
CA TRP A 195 8.99 19.05 2.61
C TRP A 195 10.37 18.40 2.44
N GLN A 196 10.70 17.40 3.25
CA GLN A 196 12.03 16.77 3.19
C GLN A 196 12.07 15.61 2.21
N GLY A 197 10.96 14.89 2.05
CA GLY A 197 10.86 13.73 1.19
C GLY A 197 10.57 14.14 -0.25
N ILE A 198 9.31 14.42 -0.55
CA ILE A 198 8.80 14.65 -1.92
C ILE A 198 9.51 15.83 -2.60
N LEU A 199 9.59 17.00 -1.94
CA LEU A 199 10.25 18.19 -2.48
C LEU A 199 11.78 18.20 -2.29
N GLY A 200 12.31 17.21 -1.58
CA GLY A 200 13.73 17.12 -1.23
C GLY A 200 14.35 15.83 -1.74
N LYS A 201 14.46 14.84 -0.85
CA LYS A 201 15.15 13.56 -1.06
C LYS A 201 14.76 12.85 -2.36
N TRP A 202 13.46 12.84 -2.70
CA TRP A 202 12.90 11.99 -3.75
C TRP A 202 12.40 12.77 -4.96
N ASN A 203 12.66 14.09 -5.03
CA ASN A 203 12.13 14.94 -6.10
C ASN A 203 12.52 14.44 -7.51
N ASN A 204 13.69 13.80 -7.65
CA ASN A 204 14.18 13.29 -8.92
C ASN A 204 13.73 11.85 -9.22
N GLU A 205 13.04 11.18 -8.29
CA GLU A 205 12.53 9.81 -8.46
C GLU A 205 11.03 9.79 -8.81
N LEU A 206 10.34 10.95 -8.74
CA LEU A 206 8.88 11.00 -8.82
C LEU A 206 8.33 10.48 -10.15
N ASP A 207 8.98 10.81 -11.27
CA ASP A 207 8.58 10.34 -12.60
C ASP A 207 8.76 8.82 -12.74
N ASP A 208 9.85 8.28 -12.17
CA ASP A 208 10.11 6.84 -12.15
C ASP A 208 9.07 6.10 -11.31
N TRP A 209 8.63 6.67 -10.18
CA TRP A 209 7.61 6.04 -9.33
C TRP A 209 6.24 5.91 -10.01
N LEU A 210 5.94 6.77 -10.98
CA LEU A 210 4.69 6.77 -11.74
C LEU A 210 4.77 5.98 -13.05
N SER A 211 5.98 5.63 -13.47
CA SER A 211 6.21 4.94 -14.73
C SER A 211 5.85 3.45 -14.62
N CYS A 212 5.26 2.91 -15.68
CA CYS A 212 4.98 1.48 -15.83
C CYS A 212 5.89 0.88 -16.91
N PRO A 213 6.37 -0.36 -16.72
CA PRO A 213 7.14 -1.05 -17.75
C PRO A 213 6.28 -1.25 -19.02
N SER A 214 6.90 -1.12 -20.20
CA SER A 214 6.21 -1.34 -21.48
C SER A 214 5.62 -2.76 -21.53
N PRO A 215 4.41 -2.96 -22.11
CA PRO A 215 3.79 -4.29 -22.24
C PRO A 215 4.64 -5.36 -22.94
N GLU A 216 5.69 -4.96 -23.67
CA GLU A 216 6.66 -5.87 -24.30
C GLU A 216 7.70 -6.44 -23.31
N ALA A 217 7.81 -5.89 -22.11
CA ALA A 217 8.73 -6.35 -21.06
C ALA A 217 8.12 -7.41 -20.13
N ALA A 218 6.83 -7.72 -20.27
CA ALA A 218 6.26 -8.95 -19.74
C ALA A 218 6.67 -10.08 -20.68
N GLU A 219 7.87 -10.63 -20.48
CA GLU A 219 8.31 -11.81 -21.23
C GLU A 219 7.26 -12.92 -21.10
N ASP A 220 6.51 -13.17 -22.18
CA ASP A 220 5.84 -14.45 -22.36
C ASP A 220 6.93 -15.53 -22.20
N PRO A 221 6.68 -16.63 -21.48
CA PRO A 221 7.66 -17.71 -21.38
C PRO A 221 8.01 -18.18 -22.79
N ILE A 222 9.24 -17.90 -23.21
CA ILE A 222 9.77 -18.28 -24.53
C ILE A 222 9.59 -19.78 -24.65
N VAL A 223 8.67 -20.23 -25.53
CA VAL A 223 8.59 -21.64 -25.92
C VAL A 223 9.80 -21.90 -26.81
N PRO A 224 10.78 -22.73 -26.40
CA PRO A 224 11.89 -23.11 -27.27
C PRO A 224 11.32 -23.72 -28.56
N SER A 225 11.78 -23.29 -29.73
CA SER A 225 11.31 -23.79 -31.05
C SER A 225 11.44 -25.31 -31.25
N ALA A 226 12.18 -26.00 -30.37
CA ALA A 226 12.25 -27.46 -30.31
C ALA A 226 10.98 -28.11 -29.72
N LEU A 227 10.21 -27.40 -28.88
CA LEU A 227 8.99 -27.91 -28.22
C LEU A 227 7.76 -27.86 -29.12
N THR A 228 7.74 -27.03 -30.16
CA THR A 228 6.68 -26.97 -31.17
C THR A 228 6.52 -28.24 -32.01
N TYR A 229 7.50 -29.15 -31.99
CA TYR A 229 7.49 -30.43 -32.71
C TYR A 229 7.32 -31.65 -31.79
N LEU A 230 7.13 -31.45 -30.48
CA LEU A 230 6.97 -32.55 -29.53
C LEU A 230 5.52 -33.07 -29.50
N PRO A 231 5.31 -34.36 -29.16
CA PRO A 231 3.96 -34.91 -29.01
C PRO A 231 3.16 -34.12 -27.97
N ASN A 232 1.85 -33.97 -28.18
CA ASN A 232 0.95 -33.15 -27.36
C ASN A 232 1.09 -33.38 -25.84
N PHE A 233 1.42 -34.60 -25.43
CA PHE A 233 1.70 -34.97 -24.04
C PHE A 233 2.93 -34.27 -23.44
N ALA A 234 4.02 -34.13 -24.19
CA ALA A 234 5.23 -33.46 -23.74
C ALA A 234 5.06 -31.93 -23.68
N LEU A 235 4.26 -31.35 -24.58
CA LEU A 235 3.87 -29.95 -24.53
C LEU A 235 2.99 -29.66 -23.30
N GLN A 236 2.01 -30.52 -23.01
CA GLN A 236 1.18 -30.44 -21.80
C GLN A 236 2.00 -30.60 -20.51
N MET A 237 2.98 -31.50 -20.51
CA MET A 237 3.89 -31.69 -19.38
C MET A 237 4.81 -30.47 -19.16
N TRP A 238 5.29 -29.84 -20.25
CA TRP A 238 6.08 -28.62 -20.17
C TRP A 238 5.25 -27.43 -19.69
N GLN A 239 4.00 -27.27 -20.14
CA GLN A 239 3.06 -26.27 -19.61
C GLN A 239 2.74 -26.49 -18.12
N TRP A 240 2.63 -27.76 -17.68
CA TRP A 240 2.41 -28.10 -16.27
C TRP A 240 3.65 -27.86 -15.39
N LEU A 241 4.84 -27.91 -15.98
CA LEU A 241 6.12 -27.61 -15.31
C LEU A 241 6.56 -26.15 -15.44
N SER A 242 5.91 -25.38 -16.32
CA SER A 242 6.18 -23.95 -16.53
C SER A 242 5.48 -23.12 -15.46
N PRO A 243 6.06 -21.98 -15.05
CA PRO A 243 5.38 -21.05 -14.16
C PRO A 243 4.03 -20.64 -14.72
N ALA A 244 3.01 -20.55 -13.86
CA ALA A 244 1.78 -19.86 -14.24
C ALA A 244 2.16 -18.43 -14.68
N PRO A 245 1.67 -17.94 -15.84
CA PRO A 245 1.92 -16.57 -16.23
C PRO A 245 1.38 -15.64 -15.13
N PRO A 246 2.09 -14.54 -14.82
CA PRO A 246 1.61 -13.59 -13.83
C PRO A 246 0.20 -13.13 -14.20
N GLN A 247 -0.64 -12.96 -13.19
CA GLN A 247 -1.97 -12.39 -13.38
C GLN A 247 -1.83 -11.06 -14.12
N LYS A 248 -2.43 -10.94 -15.32
CA LYS A 248 -2.34 -9.74 -16.16
C LYS A 248 -3.15 -8.60 -15.52
N THR A 249 -2.59 -8.02 -14.48
CA THR A 249 -3.14 -6.91 -13.67
C THR A 249 -2.53 -5.57 -14.06
N ASP A 250 -1.37 -5.61 -14.72
CA ASP A 250 -0.68 -4.44 -15.25
C ASP A 250 -1.12 -4.13 -16.68
N ASP A 251 -1.24 -2.84 -16.97
CA ASP A 251 -1.19 -2.29 -18.32
C ASP A 251 -0.07 -1.23 -18.42
N ALA A 252 -0.07 -0.45 -19.51
CA ALA A 252 0.95 0.57 -19.75
C ALA A 252 0.87 1.79 -18.79
N ILE A 253 -0.20 1.90 -18.00
CA ILE A 253 -0.52 3.08 -17.18
C ILE A 253 -0.70 2.74 -15.70
N ILE A 254 -1.47 1.70 -15.39
CA ILE A 254 -1.77 1.23 -14.04
C ILE A 254 -1.14 -0.17 -13.91
N CYS A 255 -0.03 -0.24 -13.17
CA CYS A 255 0.79 -1.45 -13.06
C CYS A 255 1.03 -1.88 -11.60
N PRO A 256 -0.02 -2.31 -10.86
CA PRO A 256 0.10 -2.69 -9.46
C PRO A 256 1.10 -3.81 -9.20
N TYR A 257 1.29 -4.75 -10.13
CA TYR A 257 2.29 -5.80 -9.98
C TYR A 257 3.71 -5.25 -10.08
N ALA A 258 4.01 -4.41 -11.07
CA ALA A 258 5.31 -3.75 -11.16
C ALA A 258 5.62 -2.91 -9.91
N TRP A 259 4.64 -2.14 -9.42
CA TRP A 259 4.80 -1.36 -8.19
C TRP A 259 5.07 -2.22 -6.96
N ALA A 260 4.34 -3.32 -6.79
CA ALA A 260 4.51 -4.25 -5.67
C ALA A 260 5.83 -5.04 -5.76
N LYS A 261 6.28 -5.37 -6.97
CA LYS A 261 7.51 -6.15 -7.20
C LYS A 261 8.75 -5.45 -6.66
N ASP A 262 8.79 -4.12 -6.69
CA ASP A 262 9.91 -3.34 -6.14
C ASP A 262 9.85 -3.18 -4.61
N ILE A 263 8.66 -3.34 -4.02
CA ILE A 263 8.44 -3.20 -2.58
C ILE A 263 8.65 -4.54 -1.86
N HIS A 264 8.22 -5.64 -2.48
CA HIS A 264 8.29 -6.98 -1.91
C HIS A 264 9.69 -7.38 -1.36
N PRO A 265 10.83 -7.06 -2.01
CA PRO A 265 12.17 -7.41 -1.52
C PRO A 265 12.48 -6.90 -0.11
N LEU A 266 11.85 -5.80 0.34
CA LEU A 266 11.98 -5.31 1.71
C LEU A 266 11.63 -6.38 2.75
N ASN A 267 10.73 -7.31 2.40
CA ASN A 267 10.42 -8.46 3.25
C ASN A 267 11.68 -9.27 3.63
N CYS A 268 12.61 -9.45 2.70
CA CYS A 268 13.86 -10.14 2.97
C CYS A 268 14.95 -9.23 3.52
N ASP A 269 14.97 -7.98 3.10
CA ASP A 269 16.06 -7.08 3.42
C ASP A 269 16.01 -6.60 4.88
N ILE A 270 14.81 -6.26 5.38
CA ILE A 270 14.69 -5.64 6.71
C ILE A 270 13.47 -6.09 7.52
N ILE A 271 12.32 -6.35 6.89
CA ILE A 271 11.04 -6.48 7.60
C ILE A 271 10.98 -7.73 8.45
N TRP A 272 11.58 -8.83 7.99
CA TRP A 272 11.66 -10.10 8.70
C TRP A 272 13.06 -10.28 9.32
N PRO A 273 13.28 -9.93 10.59
CA PRO A 273 14.54 -10.21 11.25
C PRO A 273 14.84 -11.70 11.23
N LYS A 274 16.08 -12.06 10.86
CA LYS A 274 16.56 -13.45 10.90
C LYS A 274 16.36 -14.11 12.27
N ALA A 275 16.45 -13.31 13.34
CA ALA A 275 16.22 -13.77 14.72
C ALA A 275 14.82 -14.39 14.93
N LEU A 276 13.81 -14.06 14.12
CA LEU A 276 12.47 -14.69 14.18
C LEU A 276 12.48 -16.16 13.74
N ASP A 277 13.51 -16.59 13.01
CA ASP A 277 13.72 -17.99 12.58
C ASP A 277 14.64 -18.77 13.54
N GLU A 278 15.13 -18.13 14.60
CA GLU A 278 16.10 -18.68 15.55
C GLU A 278 15.52 -18.82 16.96
N GLU A 279 16.09 -19.70 17.79
CA GLU A 279 15.70 -19.81 19.20
C GLU A 279 16.16 -18.56 19.99
N PRO A 280 15.36 -18.07 20.95
CA PRO A 280 14.11 -18.63 21.48
C PRO A 280 12.84 -18.22 20.71
N TYR A 281 12.94 -17.34 19.71
CA TYR A 281 11.78 -16.68 19.10
C TYR A 281 11.04 -17.55 18.08
N LYS A 282 11.71 -18.52 17.48
CA LYS A 282 11.11 -19.50 16.56
C LYS A 282 9.88 -20.18 17.15
N SER A 283 9.90 -20.48 18.46
CA SER A 283 8.80 -21.14 19.19
C SER A 283 7.64 -20.21 19.55
N SER A 284 7.78 -18.90 19.35
CA SER A 284 6.75 -17.89 19.69
C SER A 284 5.67 -17.71 18.62
N ARG A 285 5.68 -18.54 17.57
CA ARG A 285 4.64 -18.58 16.53
C ARG A 285 3.41 -19.29 17.08
N LEU A 286 2.26 -18.62 17.09
CA LEU A 286 1.04 -19.21 17.62
C LEU A 286 0.51 -20.31 16.69
N ASP A 287 0.25 -21.49 17.25
CA ASP A 287 -0.46 -22.60 16.60
C ASP A 287 -1.97 -22.27 16.48
N GLY A 288 -2.34 -21.31 15.62
CA GLY A 288 -3.69 -21.12 15.06
C GLY A 288 -4.92 -21.07 15.99
N ARG A 289 -4.75 -21.13 17.32
CA ARG A 289 -5.80 -21.22 18.33
C ARG A 289 -5.36 -20.42 19.56
N SER A 290 -6.14 -19.36 19.83
CA SER A 290 -6.09 -18.50 21.01
C SER A 290 -5.02 -17.40 21.01
N GLU A 291 -5.41 -16.17 20.62
CA GLU A 291 -5.86 -15.14 21.57
C GLU A 291 -6.45 -13.96 20.79
N HIS A 292 -7.72 -13.63 21.07
CA HIS A 292 -8.40 -12.44 20.57
C HIS A 292 -7.88 -11.18 21.29
N HIS A 293 -6.67 -10.75 20.97
CA HIS A 293 -6.14 -9.48 21.46
C HIS A 293 -5.80 -8.58 20.26
N HIS A 294 -6.76 -7.71 19.95
CA HIS A 294 -6.65 -6.49 19.13
C HIS A 294 -5.89 -6.67 17.79
N ASP A 295 -6.47 -7.44 16.86
CA ASP A 295 -5.85 -7.71 15.55
C ASP A 295 -5.73 -6.47 14.64
N HIS A 296 -6.32 -5.32 14.99
CA HIS A 296 -6.15 -4.08 14.23
C HIS A 296 -6.11 -2.89 15.19
N ALA A 297 -4.94 -2.61 15.75
CA ALA A 297 -4.72 -1.32 16.39
C ALA A 297 -4.62 -0.24 15.31
N THR A 298 -5.44 0.80 15.43
CA THR A 298 -5.25 2.02 14.63
C THR A 298 -4.01 2.78 15.11
N VAL A 299 -3.46 3.68 14.28
CA VAL A 299 -2.34 4.54 14.70
C VAL A 299 -2.72 5.35 15.95
N GLU A 300 -3.96 5.82 16.05
CA GLU A 300 -4.47 6.54 17.22
C GLU A 300 -4.49 5.68 18.49
N GLU A 301 -4.90 4.41 18.37
CA GLU A 301 -4.88 3.47 19.49
C GLU A 301 -3.45 3.16 19.92
N ASP A 302 -2.54 2.90 18.98
CA ASP A 302 -1.12 2.67 19.27
C ASP A 302 -0.45 3.91 19.90
N LEU A 303 -0.78 5.11 19.43
CA LEU A 303 -0.32 6.36 20.01
C LEU A 303 -0.75 6.51 21.47
N ALA A 304 -2.03 6.28 21.77
CA ALA A 304 -2.56 6.36 23.12
C ALA A 304 -1.88 5.35 24.05
N VAL A 305 -1.69 4.12 23.55
CA VAL A 305 -1.00 3.04 24.25
C VAL A 305 0.43 3.45 24.57
N LEU A 306 1.19 3.94 23.59
CA LEU A 306 2.60 4.31 23.75
C LEU A 306 2.86 5.39 24.83
N ASP A 307 1.87 6.22 25.17
CA ASP A 307 1.97 7.29 26.18
C ASP A 307 1.72 6.85 27.63
N ASP A 308 1.22 5.62 27.87
CA ASP A 308 0.77 5.20 29.21
C ASP A 308 1.88 4.93 30.26
N LEU A 309 3.08 4.50 29.87
CA LEU A 309 4.14 4.11 30.82
C LEU A 309 5.56 4.35 30.26
N PRO A 310 6.55 4.79 31.07
CA PRO A 310 7.96 4.81 30.67
C PRO A 310 8.47 3.40 30.30
N ALA A 311 9.27 3.29 29.23
CA ALA A 311 9.77 1.99 28.73
C ALA A 311 10.63 1.24 29.76
N ASP A 312 11.39 1.97 30.59
CA ASP A 312 12.25 1.47 31.67
C ASP A 312 11.48 0.88 32.86
N ALA A 313 10.18 1.16 32.98
CA ALA A 313 9.32 0.60 34.01
C ALA A 313 8.59 -0.68 33.56
N ARG A 314 8.75 -1.11 32.30
CA ARG A 314 8.02 -2.26 31.73
C ARG A 314 8.79 -3.57 31.93
N PRO A 315 8.12 -4.69 32.26
CA PRO A 315 8.78 -5.98 32.37
C PRO A 315 9.33 -6.42 31.00
N PRO A 316 10.50 -7.09 30.93
CA PRO A 316 11.05 -7.55 29.67
C PRO A 316 10.10 -8.53 28.98
N SER A 317 9.79 -8.26 27.71
CA SER A 317 8.98 -9.15 26.89
C SER A 317 9.73 -10.44 26.57
N LYS A 318 9.01 -11.56 26.46
CA LYS A 318 9.55 -12.83 25.96
C LYS A 318 9.69 -12.87 24.44
N TYR A 319 9.10 -11.90 23.74
CA TYR A 319 9.12 -11.80 22.28
C TYR A 319 10.28 -10.91 21.81
N LEU A 320 10.67 -11.05 20.54
CA LEU A 320 11.75 -10.27 19.96
C LEU A 320 11.39 -8.77 19.99
N GLU A 321 12.20 -7.97 20.67
CA GLU A 321 12.06 -6.51 20.70
C GLU A 321 12.50 -5.90 19.38
N LEU A 322 11.60 -5.13 18.76
CA LEU A 322 11.80 -4.48 17.48
C LEU A 322 12.01 -2.98 17.61
N ASP A 323 11.71 -2.37 18.76
CA ASP A 323 12.07 -0.98 19.00
C ASP A 323 13.54 -0.84 19.40
N THR A 324 14.43 -1.15 18.46
CA THR A 324 15.87 -1.12 18.61
C THR A 324 16.53 -0.25 17.55
N PRO A 325 17.76 0.27 17.78
CA PRO A 325 18.52 0.96 16.75
C PRO A 325 18.74 0.12 15.49
N GLU A 326 18.89 -1.20 15.64
CA GLU A 326 19.19 -2.13 14.54
C GLU A 326 17.96 -2.47 13.68
N TYR A 327 16.75 -2.22 14.17
CA TYR A 327 15.50 -2.47 13.44
C TYR A 327 14.72 -1.16 13.20
N ALA A 328 14.02 -0.65 14.22
CA ALA A 328 13.24 0.58 14.11
C ALA A 328 14.12 1.81 13.80
N GLY A 329 15.36 1.84 14.30
CA GLY A 329 16.32 2.89 13.98
C GLY A 329 16.70 2.92 12.49
N VAL A 330 17.05 1.78 11.91
CA VAL A 330 17.35 1.65 10.47
C VAL A 330 16.15 2.09 9.62
N ILE A 331 14.95 1.60 9.95
CA ILE A 331 13.70 1.95 9.23
C ILE A 331 13.45 3.46 9.24
N HIS A 332 13.65 4.10 10.40
CA HIS A 332 13.51 5.54 10.57
C HIS A 332 14.58 6.33 9.79
N ASP A 333 15.84 5.92 9.90
CA ASP A 333 16.97 6.64 9.32
C ASP A 333 17.00 6.54 7.79
N GLU A 334 16.54 5.42 7.24
CA GLU A 334 16.39 5.20 5.80
C GLU A 334 15.05 5.70 5.22
N TRP A 335 14.13 6.19 6.07
CA TRP A 335 12.82 6.72 5.66
C TRP A 335 11.97 5.68 4.90
N ILE A 336 12.05 4.41 5.30
CA ILE A 336 11.41 3.31 4.58
C ILE A 336 9.88 3.48 4.57
N ILE A 337 9.28 3.72 5.75
CA ILE A 337 7.84 3.93 5.89
C ILE A 337 7.40 5.20 5.16
N GLU A 338 8.11 6.31 5.36
CA GLU A 338 7.79 7.58 4.71
C GLU A 338 7.86 7.50 3.19
N LYS A 339 8.83 6.75 2.63
CA LYS A 339 8.95 6.54 1.19
C LYS A 339 7.75 5.79 0.64
N MET A 340 7.32 4.72 1.32
CA MET A 340 6.16 3.93 0.91
C MET A 340 4.85 4.71 1.01
N LEU A 341 4.65 5.48 2.10
CA LEU A 341 3.51 6.39 2.24
C LEU A 341 3.48 7.44 1.13
N ALA A 342 4.64 8.00 0.76
CA ALA A 342 4.76 8.96 -0.33
C ALA A 342 4.45 8.30 -1.69
N GLN A 343 5.01 7.12 -1.97
CA GLN A 343 4.75 6.35 -3.19
C GLN A 343 3.26 6.03 -3.33
N GLY A 344 2.61 5.52 -2.29
CA GLY A 344 1.19 5.21 -2.30
C GLY A 344 0.32 6.45 -2.56
N GLY A 345 0.59 7.56 -1.86
CA GLY A 345 -0.14 8.81 -2.05
C GLY A 345 0.05 9.42 -3.45
N LEU A 346 1.27 9.38 -4.00
CA LEU A 346 1.58 9.93 -5.31
C LEU A 346 1.07 9.06 -6.45
N ARG A 347 1.20 7.73 -6.37
CA ARG A 347 0.61 6.79 -7.34
C ARG A 347 -0.91 6.89 -7.32
N LEU A 348 -1.54 6.98 -6.15
CA LEU A 348 -2.98 7.25 -6.06
C LEU A 348 -3.36 8.56 -6.75
N ALA A 349 -2.63 9.64 -6.49
CA ALA A 349 -2.89 10.92 -7.16
C ALA A 349 -2.73 10.83 -8.69
N GLY A 350 -1.68 10.13 -9.16
CA GLY A 350 -1.46 9.88 -10.58
C GLY A 350 -2.60 9.10 -11.21
N VAL A 351 -3.04 8.00 -10.58
CA VAL A 351 -4.15 7.16 -11.04
C VAL A 351 -5.45 7.97 -11.09
N LEU A 352 -5.76 8.74 -10.05
CA LEU A 352 -6.96 9.57 -10.03
C LEU A 352 -6.93 10.69 -11.07
N ASN A 353 -5.76 11.30 -11.31
CA ASN A 353 -5.61 12.26 -12.40
C ASN A 353 -5.83 11.60 -13.76
N TYR A 354 -5.27 10.41 -13.98
CA TYR A 354 -5.50 9.65 -15.21
C TYR A 354 -6.99 9.35 -15.44
N LEU A 355 -7.70 8.92 -14.38
CA LEU A 355 -9.10 8.53 -14.48
C LEU A 355 -10.05 9.71 -14.68
N PHE A 356 -9.82 10.85 -14.05
CA PHE A 356 -10.80 11.93 -13.96
C PHE A 356 -10.39 13.26 -14.60
N ALA A 357 -9.11 13.47 -14.94
CA ALA A 357 -8.70 14.76 -15.50
C ALA A 357 -9.21 14.90 -16.94
N PRO A 358 -9.64 16.11 -17.36
CA PRO A 358 -10.04 16.36 -18.74
C PRO A 358 -8.90 16.01 -19.70
N GLN A 359 -9.22 15.30 -20.78
CA GLN A 359 -8.24 14.96 -21.80
C GLN A 359 -7.88 16.20 -22.62
N ALA A 360 -6.58 16.53 -22.69
CA ALA A 360 -6.09 17.48 -23.67
C ALA A 360 -5.89 16.77 -25.02
N ASP A 361 -6.36 17.39 -26.10
CA ASP A 361 -6.23 16.84 -27.45
C ASP A 361 -4.76 16.58 -27.80
N GLY A 362 -4.45 15.32 -28.16
CA GLY A 362 -3.14 14.94 -28.70
C GLY A 362 -2.04 14.57 -27.69
N THR A 363 -2.32 14.56 -26.38
CA THR A 363 -1.38 14.07 -25.37
C THR A 363 -1.47 12.55 -25.18
N THR A 364 -0.32 11.88 -25.13
CA THR A 364 -0.23 10.48 -24.71
C THR A 364 -0.71 10.36 -23.26
N ARG A 365 -1.70 9.50 -23.01
CA ARG A 365 -2.19 9.24 -21.64
C ARG A 365 -1.05 8.62 -20.81
N ALA A 366 -0.75 9.22 -19.66
CA ALA A 366 0.23 8.75 -18.69
C ALA A 366 -0.17 9.23 -17.28
N LEU A 367 0.30 8.54 -16.25
CA LEU A 367 0.16 9.03 -14.88
C LEU A 367 0.93 10.34 -14.72
N SER A 368 0.32 11.34 -14.09
CA SER A 368 0.94 12.64 -13.87
C SER A 368 0.48 13.27 -12.57
N LEU A 369 1.33 14.14 -12.01
CA LEU A 369 1.05 14.86 -10.77
C LEU A 369 0.80 16.34 -11.08
N TYR A 370 -0.19 16.91 -10.39
CA TYR A 370 -0.34 18.36 -10.39
C TYR A 370 0.72 18.98 -9.47
N SER A 371 1.41 20.01 -9.99
CA SER A 371 2.47 20.67 -9.26
C SER A 371 1.94 21.40 -8.02
N ILE A 372 2.53 21.08 -6.87
CA ILE A 372 2.25 21.76 -5.61
C ILE A 372 2.95 23.13 -5.50
N GLY A 373 3.74 23.53 -6.50
CA GLY A 373 4.44 24.82 -6.57
C GLY A 373 5.53 24.98 -5.48
N HIS A 374 6.41 25.96 -5.67
CA HIS A 374 7.29 26.49 -4.62
C HIS A 374 6.67 27.72 -3.98
#